data_AF-A0A822Y2P8-F1
#
_entry.id   AF-A0A822Y2P8-F1
#
_cell.length_a   1.000
_cell.length_b   1.000
_cell.length_c   1.000
_cell.angle_alpha   90.00
_cell.angle_beta   90.00
_cell.angle_gamma   90.00
#
_symmetry.space_group_name_H-M   'P 1'
#
loop_
_entity.id
_entity.type
_entity.pdbx_description
1 polymer ?
#
loop_
_entity_poly.entity_id
_entity_poly.type
_entity_poly.pdbx_seq_one_letter_code
_entity_poly.pdbx_strand_id
1 'polypeptide(L)'
;MLLGQAFMSSIKLCEALFMDLLFAVEIRLDAFHSHRNIWRDAQVPQRTFRYYNLESKILHFEALMDDVKNAPNYSFFLLHPCAHNPTGVDPTEEQWREISYQFKVKNHFPFFDMAYQGFASGDLDRDAQAIRIFLNDGHLIGCAQSFAKNMGLYGQRVGCLSILCKDAKQAISVKSQLQQIARAMYSNPPVYGALLVSTILDDPDLRNLWVKELKVMADRIIKIRAVLRKNLLELGSPLNWDHITNQVGMFCYSGLTPEQVDQLTNKFHIYMTRDGRIR
;
A
#
# COMPACT_ATOMS: atom_id res chain seq x y z
N MET A 1 15.98 9.46 -6.95
CA MET A 1 15.54 8.80 -8.20
C MET A 1 16.06 7.36 -8.18
N LEU A 2 15.42 6.40 -7.48
CA LEU A 2 15.73 4.94 -7.48
C LEU A 2 14.85 4.15 -6.47
N LEU A 3 13.53 4.21 -6.62
CA LEU A 3 12.57 3.35 -5.93
C LEU A 3 11.47 3.04 -6.95
N GLY A 4 11.56 1.92 -7.68
CA GLY A 4 10.57 1.71 -8.74
C GLY A 4 10.58 0.39 -9.48
N GLN A 5 11.64 0.04 -10.21
CA GLN A 5 11.46 -0.79 -11.42
C GLN A 5 10.66 -2.11 -11.32
N ALA A 6 10.78 -2.94 -10.27
CA ALA A 6 9.94 -4.14 -10.13
C ALA A 6 8.47 -3.88 -9.73
N PHE A 7 8.23 -2.83 -8.94
CA PHE A 7 6.87 -2.39 -8.59
C PHE A 7 6.23 -1.60 -9.74
N MET A 8 7.04 -0.76 -10.40
CA MET A 8 6.68 -0.03 -11.62
C MET A 8 6.34 -1.00 -12.75
N SER A 9 7.01 -2.16 -12.86
CA SER A 9 6.69 -3.14 -13.90
C SER A 9 5.39 -3.90 -13.64
N SER A 10 5.01 -4.14 -12.38
CA SER A 10 3.69 -4.72 -12.04
C SER A 10 2.54 -3.74 -12.33
N ILE A 11 2.72 -2.45 -12.04
CA ILE A 11 1.71 -1.42 -12.35
C ILE A 11 1.68 -1.06 -13.84
N LYS A 12 2.83 -1.01 -14.53
CA LYS A 12 2.89 -0.91 -16.01
C LYS A 12 2.37 -2.16 -16.72
N LEU A 13 2.26 -3.30 -16.05
CA LEU A 13 1.52 -4.45 -16.60
C LEU A 13 0.01 -4.23 -16.54
N CYS A 14 -0.48 -3.42 -15.60
CA CYS A 14 -1.89 -3.03 -15.53
C CYS A 14 -2.25 -2.00 -16.61
N GLU A 15 -1.28 -1.18 -17.06
CA GLU A 15 -1.40 -0.23 -18.18
C GLU A 15 -2.04 -0.89 -19.42
N ALA A 16 -1.54 -2.03 -19.91
CA ALA A 16 -2.10 -2.57 -21.16
C ALA A 16 -3.41 -3.34 -21.01
N LEU A 17 -3.90 -3.59 -19.78
CA LEU A 17 -5.18 -4.27 -19.55
C LEU A 17 -6.36 -3.30 -19.51
N PHE A 18 -6.14 -2.00 -19.29
CA PHE A 18 -7.20 -1.09 -18.86
C PHE A 18 -7.31 0.23 -19.65
N MET A 19 -6.53 0.39 -20.74
CA MET A 19 -6.46 1.61 -21.55
C MET A 19 -7.82 2.10 -22.11
N ASP A 20 -8.78 1.20 -22.34
CA ASP A 20 -10.05 1.55 -22.99
C ASP A 20 -11.27 1.64 -22.04
N LEU A 21 -11.13 1.37 -20.73
CA LEU A 21 -12.30 1.14 -19.88
C LEU A 21 -12.35 1.82 -18.51
N LEU A 22 -11.26 2.40 -17.97
CA LEU A 22 -11.23 2.68 -16.52
C LEU A 22 -10.65 4.06 -16.19
N PHE A 23 -11.41 4.82 -15.40
CA PHE A 23 -10.85 5.89 -14.58
C PHE A 23 -10.10 5.23 -13.41
N ALA A 24 -8.81 5.50 -13.27
CA ALA A 24 -8.06 5.12 -12.07
C ALA A 24 -8.39 6.10 -10.94
N VAL A 25 -8.98 5.60 -9.85
CA VAL A 25 -9.28 6.42 -8.67
C VAL A 25 -8.25 6.12 -7.57
N GLU A 26 -7.52 7.15 -7.15
CA GLU A 26 -6.46 7.06 -6.13
C GLU A 26 -6.70 7.98 -4.94
N ILE A 27 -5.93 7.82 -3.86
CA ILE A 27 -6.14 8.59 -2.64
C ILE A 27 -5.77 10.08 -2.83
N ARG A 28 -6.71 10.97 -2.48
CA ARG A 28 -6.58 12.44 -2.48
C ARG A 28 -5.76 12.90 -1.27
N LEU A 29 -4.47 12.63 -1.29
CA LEU A 29 -3.42 13.24 -0.47
C LEU A 29 -2.15 12.51 -0.82
N ASP A 30 -1.15 13.23 -1.36
CA ASP A 30 0.19 12.76 -1.77
C ASP A 30 0.40 11.24 -1.74
N ALA A 31 -0.47 10.53 -2.48
CA ALA A 31 -0.43 9.09 -2.62
C ALA A 31 0.99 8.76 -3.07
N PHE A 32 1.52 7.63 -2.58
CA PHE A 32 2.91 7.24 -2.74
C PHE A 32 3.46 7.76 -4.07
N HIS A 33 4.38 8.75 -4.02
CA HIS A 33 4.65 9.67 -5.14
C HIS A 33 4.91 8.96 -6.49
N SER A 34 5.30 7.68 -6.47
CA SER A 34 5.42 6.88 -7.68
C SER A 34 4.08 6.56 -8.37
N HIS A 35 2.95 6.36 -7.67
CA HIS A 35 1.67 6.03 -8.32
C HIS A 35 1.27 7.10 -9.33
N ARG A 36 1.16 8.36 -8.89
CA ARG A 36 0.90 9.52 -9.77
C ARG A 36 1.85 9.60 -10.96
N ASN A 37 3.14 9.35 -10.72
CA ASN A 37 4.14 9.35 -11.80
C ASN A 37 3.92 8.19 -12.77
N ILE A 38 3.62 6.98 -12.29
CA ILE A 38 3.32 5.82 -13.14
C ILE A 38 2.10 6.12 -14.01
N TRP A 39 1.00 6.58 -13.43
CA TRP A 39 -0.23 6.85 -14.19
C TRP A 39 -0.07 7.98 -15.18
N ARG A 40 0.63 9.06 -14.80
CA ARG A 40 0.98 10.16 -15.71
C ARG A 40 1.82 9.65 -16.88
N ASP A 41 2.87 8.89 -16.60
CA ASP A 41 3.79 8.40 -17.64
C ASP A 41 3.11 7.36 -18.54
N ALA A 42 2.14 6.60 -18.01
CA ALA A 42 1.27 5.69 -18.74
C ALA A 42 0.06 6.38 -19.41
N GLN A 43 -0.09 7.70 -19.25
CA GLN A 43 -1.19 8.50 -19.80
C GLN A 43 -2.60 8.02 -19.41
N VAL A 44 -2.73 7.39 -18.24
CA VAL A 44 -4.02 6.93 -17.71
C VAL A 44 -4.71 8.11 -17.00
N PRO A 45 -5.95 8.48 -17.38
CA PRO A 45 -6.70 9.52 -16.68
C PRO A 45 -6.93 9.14 -15.21
N GLN A 46 -6.55 10.05 -14.32
CA GLN A 46 -6.64 9.84 -12.88
C GLN A 46 -7.77 10.68 -12.25
N ARG A 47 -8.47 10.10 -11.29
CA ARG A 47 -9.33 10.78 -10.33
C ARG A 47 -8.83 10.49 -8.93
N THR A 48 -9.24 11.31 -7.96
CA THR A 48 -8.88 11.08 -6.57
C THR A 48 -10.11 10.97 -5.67
N PHE A 49 -10.03 10.11 -4.66
CA PHE A 49 -11.03 9.94 -3.61
C PHE A 49 -10.48 10.35 -2.24
N ARG A 50 -11.33 10.94 -1.41
CA ARG A 50 -10.98 11.40 -0.06
C ARG A 50 -10.71 10.19 0.82
N TYR A 51 -9.65 10.27 1.63
CA TYR A 51 -9.19 9.15 2.46
C TYR A 51 -8.74 9.60 3.85
N TYR A 52 -7.90 10.63 3.94
CA TYR A 52 -7.34 11.10 5.21
C TYR A 52 -7.87 12.49 5.54
N ASN A 53 -8.27 12.69 6.79
CA ASN A 53 -8.68 14.00 7.30
C ASN A 53 -7.46 14.68 7.95
N LEU A 54 -7.07 15.85 7.44
CA LEU A 54 -5.88 16.57 7.92
C LEU A 54 -6.02 17.08 9.36
N GLU A 55 -7.23 17.45 9.77
CA GLU A 55 -7.51 18.00 11.09
C GLU A 55 -7.54 16.89 12.15
N SER A 56 -8.34 15.85 11.90
CA SER A 56 -8.50 14.74 12.85
C SER A 56 -7.43 13.65 12.73
N LYS A 57 -6.65 13.64 11.64
CA LYS A 57 -5.56 12.69 11.36
C LYS A 57 -5.98 11.22 11.31
N ILE A 58 -7.24 10.98 11.00
CA ILE A 58 -7.87 9.66 10.87
C ILE A 58 -8.46 9.45 9.47
N LEU A 59 -9.06 8.27 9.24
CA LEU A 59 -9.75 7.95 8.00
C LEU A 59 -10.98 8.85 7.86
N HIS A 60 -11.08 9.56 6.73
CA HIS A 60 -12.25 10.33 6.34
C HIS A 60 -13.28 9.41 5.68
N PHE A 61 -13.80 8.46 6.46
CA PHE A 61 -14.56 7.32 5.94
C PHE A 61 -15.83 7.73 5.20
N GLU A 62 -16.63 8.66 5.72
CA GLU A 62 -17.85 9.14 5.05
C GLU A 62 -17.54 9.72 3.66
N ALA A 63 -16.52 10.56 3.58
CA ALA A 63 -16.08 11.16 2.32
C ALA A 63 -15.52 10.12 1.33
N LEU A 64 -14.81 9.10 1.82
CA LEU A 64 -14.37 7.96 1.02
C LEU A 64 -15.57 7.24 0.42
N MET A 65 -16.55 6.90 1.26
CA MET A 65 -17.75 6.17 0.84
C MET A 65 -18.60 6.97 -0.15
N ASP A 66 -18.71 8.29 0.03
CA ASP A 66 -19.34 9.18 -0.93
C ASP A 66 -18.65 9.14 -2.29
N ASP A 67 -17.32 9.22 -2.31
CA ASP A 67 -16.55 9.18 -3.57
C ASP A 67 -16.66 7.80 -4.25
N VAL A 68 -16.68 6.70 -3.49
CA VAL A 68 -16.92 5.34 -4.02
C VAL A 68 -18.33 5.23 -4.62
N LYS A 69 -19.37 5.69 -3.92
CA LYS A 69 -20.76 5.63 -4.42
C LYS A 69 -20.96 6.47 -5.69
N ASN A 70 -20.31 7.63 -5.76
CA ASN A 70 -20.42 8.58 -6.87
C ASN A 70 -19.49 8.27 -8.06
N ALA A 71 -18.52 7.36 -7.89
CA ALA A 71 -17.68 6.93 -9.01
C ALA A 71 -18.52 6.25 -10.11
N PRO A 72 -18.14 6.37 -11.40
CA PRO A 72 -18.79 5.64 -12.48
C PRO A 72 -18.80 4.14 -12.21
N ASN A 73 -19.90 3.45 -12.54
CA ASN A 73 -19.94 1.98 -12.43
C ASN A 73 -18.74 1.37 -13.16
N TYR A 74 -18.24 0.25 -12.66
CA TYR A 74 -17.07 -0.43 -13.19
C TYR A 74 -15.75 0.34 -13.06
N SER A 75 -15.63 1.39 -12.24
CA SER A 75 -14.34 2.09 -12.02
C SER A 75 -13.24 1.21 -11.41
N PHE A 76 -11.97 1.57 -11.68
CA PHE A 76 -10.76 0.96 -11.10
C PHE A 76 -10.35 1.73 -9.84
N PHE A 77 -10.08 1.03 -8.75
CA PHE A 77 -9.57 1.64 -7.53
C PHE A 77 -8.25 1.02 -7.11
N LEU A 78 -7.24 1.87 -6.90
CA LEU A 78 -6.00 1.46 -6.24
C LEU A 78 -6.16 1.60 -4.73
N LEU A 79 -5.93 0.51 -4.00
CA LEU A 79 -6.12 0.40 -2.56
C LEU A 79 -4.86 -0.12 -1.87
N HIS A 80 -4.53 0.45 -0.71
CA HIS A 80 -3.56 -0.15 0.21
C HIS A 80 -4.34 -1.06 1.18
N PRO A 81 -4.10 -2.38 1.18
CA PRO A 81 -4.81 -3.30 2.06
C PRO A 81 -4.38 -3.16 3.53
N CYS A 82 -3.16 -2.67 3.78
CA CYS A 82 -2.62 -2.34 5.09
C CYS A 82 -1.45 -1.35 4.99
N ALA A 83 -1.09 -0.75 6.12
CA ALA A 83 -0.02 0.23 6.31
C ALA A 83 0.03 1.28 5.20
N HIS A 84 -1.09 2.00 5.01
CA HIS A 84 -1.23 2.99 3.96
C HIS A 84 -0.03 3.95 3.95
N ASN A 85 0.69 4.04 2.82
CA ASN A 85 1.75 5.02 2.63
C ASN A 85 1.21 6.24 1.87
N PRO A 86 1.33 7.47 2.39
CA PRO A 86 2.18 7.89 3.52
C PRO A 86 1.53 7.99 4.90
N THR A 87 0.22 7.81 5.02
CA THR A 87 -0.51 8.25 6.24
C THR A 87 -0.44 7.32 7.45
N GLY A 88 -0.19 6.03 7.25
CA GLY A 88 -0.30 5.00 8.28
C GLY A 88 -1.72 4.77 8.78
N VAL A 89 -2.75 5.33 8.13
CA VAL A 89 -4.15 5.14 8.52
C VAL A 89 -4.77 4.07 7.65
N ASP A 90 -5.29 3.01 8.27
CA ASP A 90 -5.98 1.92 7.58
C ASP A 90 -7.47 1.88 8.01
N PRO A 91 -8.39 1.43 7.14
CA PRO A 91 -9.76 1.14 7.54
C PRO A 91 -9.84 -0.03 8.51
N THR A 92 -10.83 0.00 9.40
CA THR A 92 -11.18 -1.15 10.24
C THR A 92 -11.77 -2.29 9.40
N GLU A 93 -11.90 -3.47 10.00
CA GLU A 93 -12.53 -4.61 9.32
C GLU A 93 -13.97 -4.27 8.88
N GLU A 94 -14.76 -3.63 9.74
CA GLU A 94 -16.14 -3.22 9.46
C GLU A 94 -16.20 -2.23 8.30
N GLN A 95 -15.27 -1.26 8.29
CA GLN A 95 -15.14 -0.30 7.20
C GLN A 95 -14.75 -0.99 5.89
N TRP A 96 -13.83 -1.96 5.92
CA TRP A 96 -13.48 -2.75 4.74
C TRP A 96 -14.65 -3.55 4.19
N ARG A 97 -15.50 -4.12 5.05
CA ARG A 97 -16.73 -4.82 4.64
C ARG A 97 -17.71 -3.87 3.94
N GLU A 98 -17.89 -2.65 4.46
CA GLU A 98 -18.75 -1.66 3.81
C GLU A 98 -18.18 -1.17 2.48
N ILE A 99 -16.87 -0.95 2.39
CA ILE A 99 -16.19 -0.60 1.13
C ILE A 99 -16.40 -1.73 0.11
N SER A 100 -16.14 -2.98 0.49
CA SER A 100 -16.31 -4.17 -0.35
C SER A 100 -17.76 -4.27 -0.88
N TYR A 101 -18.74 -4.11 0.01
CA TYR A 101 -20.15 -4.08 -0.37
C TYR A 101 -20.46 -3.03 -1.44
N GLN A 102 -20.00 -1.78 -1.26
CA GLN A 102 -20.25 -0.73 -2.27
C GLN A 102 -19.51 -0.99 -3.58
N PHE A 103 -18.29 -1.55 -3.53
CA PHE A 103 -17.59 -1.97 -4.74
C PHE A 103 -18.40 -3.02 -5.50
N LYS A 104 -19.09 -3.93 -4.79
CA LYS A 104 -19.94 -4.95 -5.42
C LYS A 104 -21.16 -4.33 -6.08
N VAL A 105 -21.86 -3.43 -5.39
CA VAL A 105 -23.02 -2.69 -5.92
C VAL A 105 -22.68 -1.97 -7.21
N LYS A 106 -21.49 -1.36 -7.27
CA LYS A 106 -21.02 -0.55 -8.39
C LYS A 106 -20.21 -1.33 -9.44
N ASN A 107 -19.98 -2.62 -9.21
CA ASN A 107 -19.08 -3.49 -9.98
C ASN A 107 -17.67 -2.91 -10.17
N HIS A 108 -17.15 -2.19 -9.18
CA HIS A 108 -15.80 -1.65 -9.20
C HIS A 108 -14.74 -2.75 -9.18
N PHE A 109 -13.61 -2.50 -9.84
CA PHE A 109 -12.46 -3.39 -9.84
C PHE A 109 -11.45 -2.94 -8.77
N PRO A 110 -11.28 -3.70 -7.67
CA PRO A 110 -10.28 -3.41 -6.65
C PRO A 110 -8.89 -3.91 -7.09
N PHE A 111 -7.90 -3.02 -7.02
CA PHE A 111 -6.50 -3.35 -7.21
C PHE A 111 -5.71 -3.01 -5.95
N PHE A 112 -5.07 -4.01 -5.35
CA PHE A 112 -4.34 -3.85 -4.10
C PHE A 112 -2.84 -3.65 -4.33
N ASP A 113 -2.25 -2.65 -3.68
CA ASP A 113 -0.79 -2.50 -3.54
C ASP A 113 -0.36 -3.03 -2.15
N MET A 114 0.14 -4.26 -2.12
CA MET A 114 0.57 -4.98 -0.92
C MET A 114 2.09 -4.89 -0.74
N ALA A 115 2.57 -3.79 -0.17
CA ALA A 115 4.00 -3.57 0.04
C ALA A 115 4.48 -3.86 1.49
N TYR A 116 3.58 -4.00 2.45
CA TYR A 116 3.89 -4.01 3.89
C TYR A 116 3.24 -5.16 4.66
N GLN A 117 2.90 -6.28 4.00
CA GLN A 117 2.30 -7.43 4.67
C GLN A 117 3.19 -7.94 5.83
N GLY A 118 2.61 -8.00 7.02
CA GLY A 118 3.23 -8.35 8.30
C GLY A 118 3.93 -7.18 9.01
N PHE A 119 4.03 -6.00 8.40
CA PHE A 119 4.59 -4.81 9.04
C PHE A 119 3.55 -3.91 9.71
N ALA A 120 2.26 -4.06 9.40
CA ALA A 120 1.22 -3.25 10.02
C ALA A 120 0.89 -3.80 11.41
N SER A 121 0.62 -5.10 11.51
CA SER A 121 0.22 -5.75 12.76
C SER A 121 1.24 -6.75 13.33
N GLY A 122 2.28 -7.11 12.58
CA GLY A 122 3.16 -8.23 12.93
C GLY A 122 2.59 -9.60 12.53
N ASP A 123 1.44 -9.63 11.87
CA ASP A 123 0.74 -10.83 11.45
C ASP A 123 0.41 -10.76 9.95
N LEU A 124 0.83 -11.76 9.19
CA LEU A 124 0.67 -11.79 7.73
C LEU A 124 -0.80 -11.90 7.29
N ASP A 125 -1.62 -12.56 8.09
CA ASP A 125 -3.00 -12.90 7.78
C ASP A 125 -3.93 -11.74 8.06
N ARG A 126 -3.71 -11.07 9.20
CA ARG A 126 -4.39 -9.83 9.57
C ARG A 126 -4.08 -8.72 8.56
N ASP A 127 -2.83 -8.58 8.14
CA ASP A 127 -2.44 -7.58 7.16
C ASP A 127 -2.99 -7.86 5.74
N ALA A 128 -3.47 -9.08 5.48
CA ALA A 128 -4.13 -9.47 4.24
C ALA A 128 -5.67 -9.49 4.33
N GLN A 129 -6.25 -9.05 5.46
CA GLN A 129 -7.68 -9.17 5.73
C GLN A 129 -8.56 -8.44 4.72
N ALA A 130 -8.18 -7.22 4.29
CA ALA A 130 -8.90 -6.47 3.26
C ALA A 130 -9.05 -7.29 1.97
N ILE A 131 -7.97 -7.93 1.51
CA ILE A 131 -7.99 -8.78 0.32
C ILE A 131 -8.93 -9.98 0.53
N ARG A 132 -8.87 -10.63 1.69
CA ARG A 132 -9.73 -11.78 2.02
C ARG A 132 -11.21 -11.41 2.04
N ILE A 133 -11.56 -10.24 2.56
CA ILE A 133 -12.94 -9.72 2.56
C ILE A 133 -13.46 -9.63 1.12
N PHE A 134 -12.72 -8.95 0.24
CA PHE A 134 -13.11 -8.79 -1.17
C PHE A 134 -13.17 -10.13 -1.92
N LEU A 135 -12.28 -11.08 -1.63
CA LEU A 135 -12.35 -12.42 -2.20
C LEU A 135 -13.62 -13.16 -1.76
N ASN A 136 -13.94 -13.11 -0.46
CA ASN A 136 -15.11 -13.77 0.11
C ASN A 136 -16.43 -13.17 -0.41
N ASP A 137 -16.46 -11.86 -0.69
CA ASP A 137 -17.61 -11.18 -1.31
C ASP A 137 -17.68 -11.43 -2.84
N GLY A 138 -16.76 -12.22 -3.39
CA GLY A 138 -16.76 -12.70 -4.77
C GLY A 138 -16.29 -11.66 -5.78
N HIS A 139 -15.36 -10.77 -5.40
CA HIS A 139 -14.74 -9.85 -6.34
C HIS A 139 -13.67 -10.55 -7.18
N LEU A 140 -13.56 -10.17 -8.45
CA LEU A 140 -12.29 -10.30 -9.17
C LEU A 140 -11.37 -9.17 -8.70
N ILE A 141 -10.12 -9.49 -8.39
CA ILE A 141 -9.16 -8.55 -7.82
C ILE A 141 -7.84 -8.56 -8.58
N GLY A 142 -7.12 -7.45 -8.51
CA GLY A 142 -5.69 -7.40 -8.81
C GLY A 142 -4.87 -7.14 -7.55
N CYS A 143 -3.63 -7.62 -7.51
CA CYS A 143 -2.72 -7.36 -6.41
C CYS A 143 -1.27 -7.24 -6.91
N ALA A 144 -0.63 -6.11 -6.66
CA ALA A 144 0.81 -5.94 -6.77
C ALA A 144 1.44 -6.13 -5.39
N GLN A 145 2.25 -7.18 -5.23
CA GLN A 145 2.92 -7.51 -3.96
C GLN A 145 4.42 -7.18 -4.04
N SER A 146 4.97 -6.59 -2.99
CA SER A 146 6.41 -6.31 -2.89
C SER A 146 7.06 -7.07 -1.73
N PHE A 147 8.24 -7.64 -1.98
CA PHE A 147 9.07 -8.26 -0.94
C PHE A 147 10.22 -7.38 -0.46
N ALA A 148 10.24 -6.12 -0.92
CA ALA A 148 11.31 -5.19 -0.58
C ALA A 148 11.39 -4.89 0.92
N LYS A 149 10.24 -4.83 1.60
CA LYS A 149 10.16 -4.49 3.03
C LYS A 149 10.14 -5.74 3.88
N ASN A 150 9.10 -6.57 3.74
CA ASN A 150 8.87 -7.77 4.59
C ASN A 150 10.02 -8.78 4.59
N MET A 151 10.84 -8.84 3.53
CA MET A 151 12.04 -9.68 3.46
C MET A 151 13.35 -8.88 3.40
N GLY A 152 13.31 -7.55 3.51
CA GLY A 152 14.50 -6.69 3.42
C GLY A 152 15.16 -6.66 2.04
N LEU A 153 14.51 -7.17 0.99
CA LEU A 153 15.07 -7.34 -0.34
C LEU A 153 14.94 -6.08 -1.24
N TYR A 154 15.18 -4.89 -0.68
CA TYR A 154 15.00 -3.61 -1.38
C TYR A 154 15.73 -3.54 -2.72
N GLY A 155 17.02 -3.91 -2.73
CA GLY A 155 17.87 -3.86 -3.91
C GLY A 155 17.62 -4.98 -4.92
N GLN A 156 16.99 -6.09 -4.50
CA GLN A 156 16.76 -7.25 -5.37
C GLN A 156 15.57 -7.09 -6.30
N ARG A 157 14.75 -6.06 -6.08
CA ARG A 157 13.63 -5.70 -6.95
C ARG A 157 12.69 -6.91 -7.16
N VAL A 158 12.30 -7.55 -6.06
CA VAL A 158 11.42 -8.71 -6.10
C VAL A 158 9.99 -8.35 -5.68
N GLY A 159 9.03 -8.82 -6.47
CA GLY A 159 7.60 -8.59 -6.32
C GLY A 159 6.81 -9.49 -7.26
N CYS A 160 5.49 -9.46 -7.15
CA CYS A 160 4.59 -10.28 -7.97
C CYS A 160 3.34 -9.48 -8.34
N LEU A 161 2.82 -9.72 -9.54
CA LEU A 161 1.48 -9.29 -9.94
C LEU A 161 0.56 -10.52 -9.97
N SER A 162 -0.52 -10.45 -9.21
CA SER A 162 -1.58 -11.46 -9.20
C SER A 162 -2.88 -10.85 -9.71
N ILE A 163 -3.54 -11.52 -10.66
CA ILE A 163 -4.86 -11.14 -11.16
C ILE A 163 -5.79 -12.34 -11.00
N LEU A 164 -6.86 -12.18 -10.23
CA LEU A 164 -7.88 -13.21 -10.12
C LEU A 164 -8.76 -13.18 -11.37
N CYS A 165 -8.89 -14.34 -12.01
CA CYS A 165 -9.69 -14.53 -13.22
C CYS A 165 -10.91 -15.40 -12.92
N LYS A 166 -11.97 -15.22 -13.70
CA LYS A 166 -13.23 -15.96 -13.57
C LYS A 166 -13.08 -17.46 -13.80
N ASP A 167 -12.16 -17.84 -14.70
CA ASP A 167 -11.90 -19.21 -15.13
C ASP A 167 -10.47 -19.36 -15.67
N ALA A 168 -10.07 -20.62 -15.91
CA ALA A 168 -8.74 -20.95 -16.42
C ALA A 168 -8.48 -20.39 -17.83
N LYS A 169 -9.52 -20.27 -18.67
CA LYS A 169 -9.39 -19.73 -20.03
C LYS A 169 -9.01 -18.25 -19.98
N GLN A 170 -9.70 -17.46 -19.14
CA GLN A 170 -9.37 -16.06 -18.91
C GLN A 170 -7.97 -15.92 -18.30
N ALA A 171 -7.60 -16.78 -17.34
CA ALA A 171 -6.27 -16.75 -16.76
C ALA A 171 -5.15 -16.94 -17.80
N ILE A 172 -5.32 -17.86 -18.76
CA ILE A 172 -4.38 -18.06 -19.87
C ILE A 172 -4.30 -16.81 -20.75
N SER A 173 -5.44 -16.21 -21.10
CA SER A 173 -5.50 -14.98 -21.91
C SER A 173 -4.85 -13.79 -21.20
N VAL A 174 -5.15 -13.56 -19.92
CA VAL A 174 -4.55 -12.47 -19.14
C VAL A 174 -3.04 -12.69 -19.01
N LYS A 175 -2.61 -13.91 -18.66
CA LYS A 175 -1.18 -14.24 -18.55
C LYS A 175 -0.42 -13.98 -19.85
N SER A 176 -0.97 -14.33 -21.00
CA SER A 176 -0.30 -14.12 -22.29
C SER A 176 -0.15 -12.64 -22.65
N GLN A 177 -1.14 -11.81 -22.33
CA GLN A 177 -1.04 -10.35 -22.50
C GLN A 177 0.01 -9.76 -21.56
N LEU A 178 -0.04 -10.11 -20.28
CA LEU A 178 0.94 -9.68 -19.29
C LEU A 178 2.39 -10.05 -19.69
N GLN A 179 2.59 -11.25 -20.25
CA GLN A 179 3.89 -11.69 -20.76
C GLN A 179 4.36 -10.88 -21.97
N GLN A 180 3.46 -10.49 -22.88
CA GLN A 180 3.83 -9.64 -24.02
C GLN A 180 4.30 -8.25 -23.55
N ILE A 181 3.57 -7.62 -22.62
CA ILE A 181 3.96 -6.32 -22.05
C ILE A 181 5.31 -6.44 -21.33
N ALA A 182 5.48 -7.45 -20.47
CA ALA A 182 6.73 -7.69 -19.76
C ALA A 182 7.91 -7.87 -20.72
N ARG A 183 7.69 -8.65 -21.80
CA ARG A 183 8.72 -8.93 -22.80
C ARG A 183 9.18 -7.68 -23.52
N ALA A 184 8.25 -6.80 -23.88
CA ALA A 184 8.56 -5.51 -24.51
C ALA A 184 9.27 -4.53 -23.56
N MET A 185 8.92 -4.55 -22.26
CA MET A 185 9.49 -3.61 -21.29
C MET A 185 10.88 -4.02 -20.79
N TYR A 186 11.08 -5.30 -20.47
CA TYR A 186 12.29 -5.78 -19.80
C TYR A 186 12.66 -7.22 -20.14
N SER A 187 12.03 -7.84 -21.15
CA SER A 187 12.20 -9.24 -21.52
C SER A 187 11.75 -10.21 -20.42
N ASN A 188 12.58 -10.45 -19.40
CA ASN A 188 12.32 -11.41 -18.32
C ASN A 188 12.71 -10.79 -16.97
N PRO A 189 12.03 -11.14 -15.86
CA PRO A 189 12.34 -10.61 -14.54
C PRO A 189 13.67 -11.13 -13.99
N PRO A 190 14.32 -10.41 -13.05
CA PRO A 190 15.52 -10.89 -12.38
C PRO A 190 15.23 -12.11 -11.50
N VAL A 191 16.06 -13.15 -11.62
CA VAL A 191 15.81 -14.45 -10.97
C VAL A 191 16.25 -14.52 -9.51
N TYR A 192 17.34 -13.82 -9.15
CA TYR A 192 17.99 -14.00 -7.84
C TYR A 192 17.07 -13.66 -6.65
N GLY A 193 16.40 -12.51 -6.71
CA GLY A 193 15.44 -12.12 -5.67
C GLY A 193 14.28 -13.12 -5.55
N ALA A 194 13.78 -13.63 -6.69
CA ALA A 194 12.70 -14.62 -6.69
C ALA A 194 13.14 -15.95 -6.06
N LEU A 195 14.37 -16.41 -6.32
CA LEU A 195 14.92 -17.61 -5.69
C LEU A 195 15.10 -17.48 -4.19
N LEU A 196 15.51 -16.30 -3.69
CA LEU A 196 15.59 -16.06 -2.25
C LEU A 196 14.21 -16.14 -1.59
N VAL A 197 13.21 -15.51 -2.21
CA VAL A 197 11.83 -15.56 -1.72
C VAL A 197 11.31 -17.00 -1.73
N SER A 198 11.49 -17.75 -2.82
CA SER A 198 11.00 -19.14 -2.89
C SER A 198 11.71 -20.03 -1.88
N THR A 199 13.04 -19.91 -1.73
CA THR A 199 13.82 -20.68 -0.75
C THR A 199 13.28 -20.49 0.67
N ILE A 200 12.96 -19.25 1.06
CA ILE A 200 12.41 -18.95 2.39
C ILE A 200 10.98 -19.47 2.53
N LEU A 201 10.15 -19.35 1.50
CA LEU A 201 8.72 -19.69 1.59
C LEU A 201 8.43 -21.19 1.45
N ASP A 202 9.27 -21.92 0.71
CA ASP A 202 9.13 -23.36 0.44
C ASP A 202 9.72 -24.22 1.58
N ASP A 203 10.62 -23.67 2.38
CA ASP A 203 11.18 -24.32 3.57
C ASP A 203 10.39 -23.90 4.83
N PRO A 204 9.71 -24.84 5.53
CA PRO A 204 8.91 -24.50 6.72
C PRO A 204 9.70 -23.85 7.85
N ASP A 205 10.96 -24.24 8.07
CA ASP A 205 11.79 -23.72 9.14
C ASP A 205 12.27 -22.30 8.83
N LEU A 206 12.71 -22.05 7.60
CA LEU A 206 13.06 -20.70 7.14
C LEU A 206 11.84 -19.78 7.13
N ARG A 207 10.68 -20.27 6.71
CA ARG A 207 9.43 -19.50 6.75
C ARG A 207 9.07 -19.10 8.17
N ASN A 208 9.13 -20.05 9.11
CA ASN A 208 8.84 -19.78 10.52
C ASN A 208 9.82 -18.78 11.15
N LEU A 209 11.11 -18.90 10.82
CA LEU A 209 12.12 -17.93 11.23
C LEU A 209 11.81 -16.53 10.68
N TRP A 210 11.50 -16.43 9.39
CA TRP A 210 11.14 -15.16 8.75
C TRP A 210 9.91 -14.53 9.39
N VAL A 211 8.84 -15.29 9.64
CA VAL A 211 7.62 -14.79 10.31
C VAL A 211 7.95 -14.25 11.72
N LYS A 212 8.81 -14.96 12.47
CA LYS A 212 9.26 -14.51 13.79
C LYS A 212 10.05 -13.21 13.73
N GLU A 213 11.00 -13.10 12.80
CA GLU A 213 11.79 -11.88 12.61
C GLU A 213 10.93 -10.69 12.17
N LEU A 214 9.97 -10.93 11.27
CA LEU A 214 9.00 -9.93 10.84
C LEU A 214 8.18 -9.40 12.02
N LYS A 215 7.71 -10.28 12.89
CA LYS A 215 7.01 -9.89 14.11
C LYS A 215 7.89 -9.06 15.04
N VAL A 216 9.16 -9.42 15.24
CA VAL A 216 10.10 -8.63 16.05
C VAL A 216 10.26 -7.22 15.47
N MET A 217 10.34 -7.08 14.14
CA MET A 217 10.41 -5.77 13.49
C MET A 217 9.13 -4.94 13.68
N ALA A 218 7.96 -5.54 13.52
CA ALA A 218 6.67 -4.87 13.73
C ALA A 218 6.50 -4.43 15.20
N ASP A 219 6.76 -5.33 16.16
CA ASP A 219 6.67 -5.05 17.59
C ASP A 219 7.63 -3.92 18.01
N ARG A 220 8.83 -3.86 17.40
CA ARG A 220 9.78 -2.75 17.61
C ARG A 220 9.21 -1.41 17.11
N ILE A 221 8.57 -1.36 15.94
CA ILE A 221 7.97 -0.14 15.40
C ILE A 221 6.85 0.36 16.32
N ILE A 222 5.96 -0.56 16.74
CA ILE A 222 4.86 -0.25 17.68
C ILE A 222 5.42 0.31 18.99
N LYS A 223 6.47 -0.33 19.53
CA LYS A 223 7.14 0.14 20.76
C LYS A 223 7.72 1.54 20.60
N ILE A 224 8.42 1.82 19.50
CA ILE A 224 9.04 3.14 19.25
C ILE A 224 7.97 4.24 19.17
N ARG A 225 6.83 3.97 18.52
CA ARG A 225 5.68 4.89 18.47
C ARG A 225 5.15 5.21 19.87
N ALA A 226 4.97 4.18 20.70
CA ALA A 226 4.51 4.35 22.08
C ALA A 226 5.51 5.18 22.91
N VAL A 227 6.82 4.91 22.77
CA VAL A 227 7.88 5.67 23.45
C VAL A 227 7.89 7.13 23.00
N LEU A 228 7.76 7.41 21.70
CA LEU A 228 7.72 8.78 21.18
C LEU A 228 6.52 9.55 21.76
N ARG A 229 5.30 8.99 21.69
CA ARG A 229 4.10 9.62 22.25
C ARG A 229 4.26 9.85 23.76
N LYS A 230 4.75 8.85 24.50
CA LYS A 230 5.00 8.96 25.94
C LYS A 230 5.95 10.12 26.27
N ASN A 231 7.10 10.19 25.60
CA ASN A 231 8.09 11.23 25.85
C ASN A 231 7.55 12.63 25.51
N LEU A 232 6.77 12.77 24.44
CA LEU A 232 6.15 14.05 24.08
C LEU A 232 5.17 14.54 25.17
N LEU A 233 4.41 13.62 25.76
CA LEU A 233 3.48 13.93 26.86
C LEU A 233 4.24 14.27 28.16
N GLU A 234 5.28 13.51 28.51
CA GLU A 234 6.11 13.77 29.70
C GLU A 234 6.87 15.10 29.61
N LEU A 235 7.22 15.54 28.40
CA LEU A 235 7.83 16.86 28.14
C LEU A 235 6.80 18.00 28.11
N GLY A 236 5.52 17.72 28.38
CA GLY A 236 4.47 18.75 28.52
C GLY A 236 3.93 19.30 27.20
N SER A 237 4.03 18.55 26.09
CA SER A 237 3.45 19.00 24.82
C SER A 237 1.92 19.20 24.94
N PRO A 238 1.38 20.36 24.50
CA PRO A 238 -0.06 20.63 24.54
C PRO A 238 -0.85 20.00 23.37
N LEU A 239 -0.16 19.46 22.36
CA LEU A 239 -0.79 18.87 21.18
C LEU A 239 -1.29 17.44 21.42
N ASN A 240 -2.35 17.06 20.69
CA ASN A 240 -2.78 15.66 20.61
C ASN A 240 -1.81 14.85 19.71
N TRP A 241 -1.25 13.78 20.29
CA TRP A 241 -0.31 12.86 19.64
C TRP A 241 -0.84 11.43 19.48
N ASP A 242 -2.14 11.19 19.68
CA ASP A 242 -2.76 9.87 19.58
C ASP A 242 -2.57 9.22 18.21
N HIS A 243 -2.50 10.03 17.15
CA HIS A 243 -2.25 9.57 15.79
C HIS A 243 -0.91 8.82 15.65
N ILE A 244 0.10 9.11 16.48
CA ILE A 244 1.39 8.39 16.44
C ILE A 244 1.21 6.90 16.75
N THR A 245 0.34 6.58 17.71
CA THR A 245 0.07 5.21 18.16
C THR A 245 -1.10 4.55 17.45
N ASN A 246 -2.05 5.35 16.92
CA ASN A 246 -3.20 4.83 16.17
C ASN A 246 -2.83 4.48 14.72
N GLN A 247 -1.83 5.16 14.15
CA GLN A 247 -1.30 4.84 12.82
C GLN A 247 -0.41 3.59 12.86
N VAL A 248 -0.45 2.81 11.78
CA VAL A 248 0.23 1.53 11.61
C VAL A 248 1.33 1.58 10.55
N GLY A 249 2.20 0.58 10.58
CA GLY A 249 3.29 0.43 9.61
C GLY A 249 4.48 1.36 9.87
N MET A 250 5.34 1.48 8.86
CA MET A 250 6.63 2.16 8.97
C MET A 250 6.56 3.69 9.02
N PHE A 251 5.42 4.30 8.66
CA PHE A 251 5.35 5.76 8.47
C PHE A 251 4.29 6.41 9.34
N CYS A 252 4.56 7.63 9.76
CA CYS A 252 3.63 8.44 10.54
C CYS A 252 3.64 9.88 10.04
N TYR A 253 2.48 10.51 9.85
CA TYR A 253 2.43 11.97 9.71
C TYR A 253 2.49 12.62 11.08
N SER A 254 3.56 13.35 11.33
CA SER A 254 3.71 14.12 12.58
C SER A 254 2.66 15.25 12.68
N GLY A 255 2.29 15.85 11.55
CA GLY A 255 1.52 17.09 11.50
C GLY A 255 2.38 18.34 11.69
N LEU A 256 3.71 18.21 11.64
CA LEU A 256 4.62 19.35 11.63
C LEU A 256 4.52 20.11 10.30
N THR A 257 4.59 21.43 10.36
CA THR A 257 4.66 22.27 9.15
C THR A 257 6.03 22.16 8.48
N PRO A 258 6.14 22.48 7.17
CA PRO A 258 7.43 22.56 6.49
C PRO A 258 8.48 23.36 7.25
N GLU A 259 8.10 24.49 7.85
CA GLU A 259 9.00 25.37 8.60
C GLU A 259 9.46 24.73 9.91
N GLN A 260 8.60 23.97 10.58
CA GLN A 260 8.97 23.19 11.76
C GLN A 260 9.92 22.05 11.39
N VAL A 261 9.72 21.39 10.25
CA VAL A 261 10.65 20.37 9.71
C VAL A 261 12.00 20.99 9.35
N ASP A 262 12.00 22.16 8.72
CA ASP A 262 13.21 22.91 8.38
C ASP A 262 13.97 23.31 9.66
N GLN A 263 13.25 23.70 10.73
CA GLN A 263 13.84 23.96 12.04
C GLN A 263 14.46 22.71 12.68
N LEU A 264 13.78 21.57 12.64
CA LEU A 264 14.31 20.28 13.12
C LEU A 264 15.60 19.90 12.40
N THR A 265 15.63 20.12 11.09
CA THR A 265 16.81 19.85 10.25
C THR A 265 17.97 20.78 10.61
N ASN A 266 17.73 22.09 10.61
CA ASN A 266 18.79 23.09 10.73
C ASN A 266 19.34 23.25 12.14
N LYS A 267 18.50 23.09 13.18
CA LYS A 267 18.92 23.31 14.57
C LYS A 267 19.24 22.04 15.34
N PHE A 268 18.60 20.92 14.99
CA PHE A 268 18.67 19.68 15.77
C PHE A 268 19.20 18.49 14.96
N HIS A 269 19.47 18.67 13.66
CA HIS A 269 19.94 17.62 12.75
C HIS A 269 19.01 16.39 12.71
N ILE A 270 17.70 16.62 12.84
CA ILE A 270 16.66 15.60 12.71
C ILE A 270 16.04 15.73 11.32
N TYR A 271 16.23 14.72 10.49
CA TYR A 271 15.83 14.73 9.08
C TYR A 271 14.55 13.93 8.86
N MET A 272 13.58 14.56 8.20
CA MET A 272 12.33 13.92 7.74
C MET A 272 11.87 14.56 6.44
N THR A 273 10.83 14.02 5.80
CA THR A 273 10.29 14.66 4.61
C THR A 273 9.55 15.95 4.98
N ARG A 274 9.60 16.94 4.10
CA ARG A 274 9.10 18.30 4.35
C ARG A 274 7.57 18.38 4.51
N ASP A 275 6.87 17.31 4.17
CA ASP A 275 5.44 17.09 4.44
C ASP A 275 5.17 16.58 5.88
N GLY A 276 6.20 16.42 6.70
CA GLY A 276 6.10 15.99 8.09
C GLY A 276 5.98 14.47 8.29
N ARG A 277 6.19 13.66 7.25
CA ARG A 277 6.21 12.20 7.38
C ARG A 277 7.52 11.71 8.01
N ILE A 278 7.38 10.97 9.12
CA ILE A 278 8.46 10.29 9.85
C ILE A 278 8.54 8.83 9.39
N ARG A 279 9.76 8.27 9.35
CA ARG A 279 10.08 6.88 9.02
C ARG A 279 10.78 6.18 10.20
#